data_AF-A0A4R4MLX0-F1
#
_entry.id   AF-A0A4R4MLX0-F1
#
_cell.length_a   1.000
_cell.length_b   1.000
_cell.length_c   1.000
_cell.angle_alpha   90.00
_cell.angle_beta   90.00
_cell.angle_gamma   90.00
#
_symmetry.space_group_name_H-M   'P 1'
#
loop_
_entity.id
_entity.type
_entity.pdbx_description
1 polymer ?
#
loop_
_entity_poly.entity_id
_entity_poly.type
_entity_poly.pdbx_seq_one_letter_code
_entity_poly.pdbx_strand_id
1 'polypeptide(L)'
;DNSEPGVVFQLLVCPMLDDRNTTPSSLEFTEAVGWDRASNLYGWRALLGDAIGTDDVSPYAAPARAADLAGLPPTFVDVGELEVFRDECAGYALRLAQAGVSTEFHLYPGAFHGFDVVVPGTALSRRAVEARVAALERALHG
;
A
#
# COMPACT_ATOMS: atom_id res chain seq x y z
N ASP A 1 -0.33 -23.87 -8.62
CA ASP A 1 -0.60 -24.49 -9.93
C ASP A 1 -1.00 -23.36 -10.89
N ASN A 2 -0.72 -23.47 -12.18
CA ASN A 2 -1.00 -22.36 -13.13
C ASN A 2 -2.49 -22.29 -13.54
N SER A 3 -3.41 -22.62 -12.63
CA SER A 3 -4.86 -22.55 -12.85
C SER A 3 -5.49 -21.23 -12.40
N GLU A 4 -4.70 -20.34 -11.80
CA GLU A 4 -5.18 -19.02 -11.38
C GLU A 4 -5.21 -18.05 -12.57
N PRO A 5 -6.26 -17.21 -12.68
CA PRO A 5 -6.31 -16.16 -13.70
C PRO A 5 -5.08 -15.25 -13.57
N GLY A 6 -4.39 -15.02 -14.69
CA GLY A 6 -3.25 -14.11 -14.70
C GLY A 6 -3.67 -12.69 -14.31
N VAL A 7 -3.07 -12.17 -13.24
CA VAL A 7 -3.25 -10.76 -12.84
C VAL A 7 -2.41 -9.90 -13.78
N VAL A 8 -3.06 -9.01 -14.53
CA VAL A 8 -2.37 -8.13 -15.49
C VAL A 8 -1.87 -6.82 -14.87
N PHE A 9 -2.40 -6.45 -13.69
CA PHE A 9 -2.11 -5.19 -13.03
C PHE A 9 -2.49 -5.22 -11.55
N GLN A 10 -1.75 -4.46 -10.74
CA GLN A 10 -2.02 -4.26 -9.32
C GLN A 10 -2.28 -2.77 -9.05
N LEU A 11 -3.48 -2.43 -8.56
CA LEU A 11 -3.81 -1.09 -8.07
C LEU A 11 -3.90 -1.14 -6.54
N LEU A 12 -2.86 -0.64 -5.85
CA LEU A 12 -2.76 -0.66 -4.40
C LEU A 12 -3.03 0.75 -3.84
N VAL A 13 -4.11 0.89 -3.08
CA VAL A 13 -4.56 2.18 -2.52
C VAL A 13 -4.34 2.19 -1.02
N CYS A 14 -3.45 3.06 -0.53
CA CYS A 14 -3.00 3.12 0.86
C CYS A 14 -2.79 1.73 1.50
N PRO A 15 -2.02 0.81 0.87
CA PRO A 15 -1.97 -0.58 1.30
C PRO A 15 -1.24 -0.77 2.64
N MET A 16 -1.81 -1.59 3.51
CA MET A 16 -1.10 -2.22 4.63
C MET A 16 -0.19 -3.32 4.09
N LEU A 17 1.13 -3.17 4.23
CA LEU A 17 2.12 -4.05 3.61
C LEU A 17 3.08 -4.71 4.60
N ASP A 18 3.29 -4.08 5.77
CA ASP A 18 4.27 -4.52 6.75
C ASP A 18 3.71 -4.58 8.17
N ASP A 19 3.68 -5.78 8.74
CA ASP A 19 3.17 -6.01 10.08
C ASP A 19 4.09 -5.48 11.19
N ARG A 20 5.37 -5.24 10.88
CA ARG A 20 6.40 -4.90 11.88
C ARG A 20 6.16 -3.55 12.55
N ASN A 21 5.51 -2.59 11.87
CA ASN A 21 5.17 -1.29 12.45
C ASN A 21 6.39 -0.54 13.03
N THR A 22 7.55 -0.62 12.37
CA THR A 22 8.82 -0.03 12.84
C THR A 22 9.29 1.19 12.05
N THR A 23 8.56 1.61 11.02
CA THR A 23 8.96 2.76 10.20
C THR A 23 8.72 4.10 10.93
N PRO A 24 9.46 5.17 10.58
CA PRO A 24 9.18 6.51 11.11
C PRO A 24 7.72 6.94 10.96
N SER A 25 7.11 6.78 9.78
CA SER A 25 5.68 7.11 9.57
C SER A 25 4.75 6.35 10.51
N SER A 26 5.04 5.07 10.79
CA SER A 26 4.21 4.27 11.68
C SER A 26 4.24 4.76 13.13
N LEU A 27 5.30 5.47 13.53
CA LEU A 27 5.49 6.03 14.87
C LEU A 27 5.03 7.49 14.97
N GLU A 28 4.96 8.20 13.83
CA GLU A 28 4.62 9.62 13.75
C GLU A 28 3.12 9.88 13.96
N PHE A 29 2.25 9.06 13.37
CA PHE A 29 0.80 9.30 13.33
C PHE A 29 0.02 8.46 14.36
N THR A 30 0.24 8.75 15.65
CA THR A 30 -0.44 8.06 16.76
C THR A 30 -1.87 8.56 17.03
N GLU A 31 -2.22 9.76 16.56
CA GLU A 31 -3.55 10.37 16.70
C GLU A 31 -4.06 10.85 15.32
N ALA A 32 -4.00 9.96 14.32
CA ALA A 32 -4.36 10.28 12.95
C ALA A 32 -5.88 10.40 12.76
N VAL A 33 -6.29 11.13 11.71
CA VAL A 33 -7.69 11.11 11.26
C VAL A 33 -7.94 9.81 10.48
N GLY A 34 -8.88 9.00 10.95
CA GLY A 34 -9.34 7.79 10.25
C GLY A 34 -8.60 6.52 10.68
N TRP A 35 -7.29 6.44 10.44
CA TRP A 35 -6.49 5.25 10.73
C TRP A 35 -5.19 5.60 11.46
N ASP A 36 -5.13 5.31 12.77
CA ASP A 36 -3.96 5.55 13.60
C ASP A 36 -3.09 4.30 13.80
N ARG A 37 -1.97 4.45 14.52
CA ARG A 37 -1.08 3.34 14.85
C ARG A 37 -1.78 2.24 15.66
N ALA A 38 -2.68 2.58 16.58
CA ALA A 38 -3.36 1.59 17.42
C ALA A 38 -4.31 0.74 16.58
N SER A 39 -5.06 1.35 15.66
CA SER A 39 -5.86 0.67 14.63
C SER A 39 -4.99 -0.26 13.78
N ASN A 40 -3.80 0.20 13.36
CA ASN A 40 -2.90 -0.63 12.56
C ASN A 40 -2.43 -1.89 13.30
N LEU A 41 -1.96 -1.71 14.54
CA LEU A 41 -1.52 -2.83 15.38
C LEU A 41 -2.66 -3.79 15.68
N TYR A 42 -3.87 -3.27 15.89
CA TYR A 42 -5.07 -4.10 16.05
C TYR A 42 -5.39 -4.89 14.79
N GLY A 43 -5.34 -4.27 13.60
CA GLY A 43 -5.59 -4.93 12.32
C GLY A 43 -4.62 -6.08 12.07
N TRP A 44 -3.33 -5.85 12.28
CA TRP A 44 -2.32 -6.92 12.16
C TRP A 44 -2.49 -8.02 13.21
N ARG A 45 -2.82 -7.67 14.45
CA ARG A 45 -3.12 -8.66 15.50
C ARG A 45 -4.35 -9.50 15.16
N ALA A 46 -5.37 -8.91 14.56
CA ALA A 46 -6.57 -9.62 14.15
C ALA A 46 -6.29 -10.62 13.02
N LEU A 47 -5.40 -10.28 12.08
CA LEU A 47 -5.01 -11.16 10.98
C LEU A 47 -4.03 -12.26 11.41
N LEU A 48 -3.01 -11.91 12.20
CA LEU A 48 -1.84 -12.78 12.46
C LEU A 48 -1.81 -13.37 13.87
N GLY A 49 -2.65 -12.88 14.79
CA GLY A 49 -2.60 -13.26 16.20
C GLY A 49 -1.22 -13.02 16.81
N ASP A 50 -0.67 -14.03 17.48
CA ASP A 50 0.63 -13.95 18.14
C ASP A 50 1.82 -14.01 17.17
N ALA A 51 1.59 -14.34 15.89
CA ALA A 51 2.65 -14.40 14.88
C ALA A 51 3.10 -13.02 14.39
N ILE A 52 2.34 -11.95 14.65
CA ILE A 52 2.74 -10.58 14.26
C ILE A 52 4.15 -10.25 14.75
N GLY A 53 4.97 -9.70 13.86
CA GLY A 53 6.34 -9.31 14.12
C GLY A 53 7.35 -10.46 14.13
N THR A 54 6.93 -11.72 14.11
CA THR A 54 7.84 -12.87 14.08
C THR A 54 8.35 -13.17 12.67
N ASP A 55 9.27 -14.12 12.56
CA ASP A 55 9.78 -14.60 11.26
C ASP A 55 8.79 -15.57 10.57
N ASP A 56 7.74 -16.02 11.28
CA ASP A 56 6.74 -16.94 10.75
C ASP A 56 5.66 -16.25 9.89
N VAL A 57 5.69 -14.91 9.79
CA VAL A 57 4.72 -14.15 9.00
C VAL A 57 4.93 -14.39 7.51
N SER A 58 3.93 -14.99 6.88
CA SER A 58 3.91 -15.26 5.44
C SER A 58 3.96 -13.96 4.62
N PRO A 59 4.76 -13.91 3.53
CA PRO A 59 4.75 -12.78 2.60
C PRO A 59 3.41 -12.61 1.87
N TYR A 60 2.53 -13.62 1.87
CA TYR A 60 1.18 -13.47 1.34
C TYR A 60 0.24 -12.70 2.29
N ALA A 61 0.59 -12.60 3.57
CA ALA A 61 -0.13 -11.77 4.55
C ALA A 61 0.51 -10.38 4.69
N ALA A 62 1.85 -10.31 4.70
CA ALA A 62 2.60 -9.04 4.73
C ALA A 62 3.57 -8.96 3.53
N PRO A 63 3.13 -8.43 2.37
CA PRO A 63 3.91 -8.43 1.13
C PRO A 63 5.29 -7.76 1.22
N ALA A 64 5.47 -6.81 2.13
CA ALA A 64 6.78 -6.21 2.37
C ALA A 64 7.84 -7.21 2.85
N ARG A 65 7.46 -8.42 3.27
CA ARG A 65 8.38 -9.49 3.67
C ARG A 65 8.87 -10.39 2.53
N ALA A 66 8.24 -10.34 1.35
CA ALA A 66 8.66 -11.16 0.22
C ALA A 66 10.14 -10.91 -0.10
N ALA A 67 10.96 -11.95 -0.25
CA ALA A 67 12.39 -11.79 -0.52
C ALA A 67 12.67 -11.34 -1.96
N ASP A 68 11.81 -11.75 -2.88
CA ASP A 68 11.88 -11.43 -4.30
C ASP A 68 10.50 -10.94 -4.78
N LEU A 69 10.51 -9.87 -5.57
CA LEU A 69 9.32 -9.25 -6.15
C LEU A 69 9.33 -9.35 -7.69
N ALA A 70 10.34 -10.01 -8.27
CA ALA A 70 10.44 -10.19 -9.71
C ALA A 70 9.25 -10.99 -10.27
N GLY A 71 8.80 -10.61 -11.46
CA GLY A 71 7.68 -11.27 -12.14
C GLY A 71 6.30 -10.90 -11.59
N LEU A 72 6.20 -10.02 -10.60
CA LEU A 72 4.91 -9.43 -10.23
C LEU A 72 4.34 -8.56 -11.37
N PRO A 73 3.00 -8.43 -11.47
CA PRO A 73 2.38 -7.59 -12.48
C PRO A 73 2.77 -6.12 -12.32
N PRO A 74 2.69 -5.29 -13.38
CA PRO A 74 2.82 -3.84 -13.25
C PRO A 74 1.94 -3.31 -12.11
N THR A 75 2.51 -2.42 -11.30
CA THR A 75 1.91 -2.00 -10.03
C THR A 75 1.78 -0.48 -9.98
N PHE A 76 0.60 0.00 -9.62
CA PHE A 76 0.38 1.35 -9.11
C PHE A 76 0.19 1.28 -7.61
N VAL A 77 0.88 2.16 -6.87
CA VAL A 77 0.77 2.29 -5.42
C VAL A 77 0.56 3.75 -5.09
N ASP A 78 -0.43 4.07 -4.26
CA ASP A 78 -0.53 5.40 -3.68
C ASP A 78 -0.75 5.40 -2.17
N VAL A 79 -0.35 6.52 -1.55
CA VAL A 79 -0.46 6.74 -0.12
C VAL A 79 -0.54 8.23 0.20
N GLY A 80 -1.16 8.57 1.34
CA GLY A 80 -1.16 9.93 1.89
C GLY A 80 0.15 10.31 2.59
N GLU A 81 0.36 11.60 2.80
CA GLU A 81 1.45 12.10 3.66
C GLU A 81 1.22 11.82 5.14
N LEU A 82 -0.04 11.89 5.58
CA LEU A 82 -0.48 11.72 6.96
C LEU A 82 -0.95 10.28 7.21
N GLU A 83 -0.06 9.33 6.91
CA GLU A 83 -0.37 7.90 6.88
C GLU A 83 0.65 7.06 7.62
N VAL A 84 0.17 6.10 8.40
CA VAL A 84 1.05 5.17 9.13
C VAL A 84 1.81 4.25 8.15
N PHE A 85 1.22 3.97 6.97
CA PHE A 85 1.81 3.13 5.92
C PHE A 85 2.74 3.86 4.95
N ARG A 86 2.92 5.18 5.10
CA ARG A 86 3.63 6.02 4.13
C ARG A 86 4.98 5.43 3.73
N ASP A 87 5.82 5.14 4.72
CA ASP A 87 7.20 4.73 4.48
C ASP A 87 7.29 3.27 3.97
N GLU A 88 6.41 2.37 4.42
CA GLU A 88 6.36 0.99 3.92
C GLU A 88 5.86 0.92 2.47
N CYS A 89 4.88 1.77 2.09
CA CYS A 89 4.43 1.90 0.70
C CYS A 89 5.55 2.39 -0.21
N ALA A 90 6.26 3.45 0.21
CA ALA A 90 7.40 3.98 -0.54
C ALA A 90 8.53 2.94 -0.66
N GLY A 91 8.84 2.23 0.42
CA GLY A 91 9.83 1.16 0.43
C GLY A 91 9.47 0.00 -0.48
N TYR A 92 8.21 -0.44 -0.46
CA TYR A 92 7.73 -1.52 -1.32
C TYR A 92 7.74 -1.13 -2.81
N ALA A 93 7.29 0.09 -3.14
CA ALA A 93 7.33 0.60 -4.51
C ALA A 93 8.77 0.69 -5.05
N LEU A 94 9.72 1.15 -4.22
CA LEU A 94 11.14 1.15 -4.59
C LEU A 94 11.66 -0.26 -4.87
N ARG A 95 11.29 -1.23 -4.03
CA ARG A 95 11.71 -2.63 -4.20
C ARG A 95 11.12 -3.29 -5.44
N LEU A 96 9.86 -3.01 -5.77
CA LEU A 96 9.24 -3.44 -7.04
C LEU A 96 10.04 -2.92 -8.24
N ALA A 97 10.35 -1.62 -8.25
CA ALA A 97 11.14 -1.01 -9.31
C ALA A 97 12.56 -1.59 -9.40
N GLN A 98 13.21 -1.85 -8.27
CA GLN A 98 14.52 -2.52 -8.21
C GLN A 98 14.49 -3.97 -8.74
N ALA A 99 13.36 -4.66 -8.57
CA ALA A 99 13.13 -6.00 -9.10
C ALA A 99 12.75 -6.01 -10.59
N GLY A 100 12.69 -4.85 -11.25
CA GLY A 100 12.34 -4.71 -12.66
C GLY A 100 10.84 -4.74 -12.95
N VAL A 101 9.99 -4.59 -11.92
CA VAL A 101 8.54 -4.43 -12.10
C VAL A 101 8.25 -3.01 -12.55
N SER A 102 7.36 -2.84 -13.54
CA SER A 102 6.87 -1.51 -13.93
C SER A 102 6.04 -0.93 -12.79
N THR A 103 6.52 0.14 -12.16
CA THR A 103 5.92 0.68 -10.94
C THR A 103 5.62 2.17 -11.06
N GLU A 104 4.42 2.56 -10.66
CA GLU A 104 4.01 3.94 -10.47
C GLU A 104 3.70 4.18 -8.99
N PHE A 105 4.27 5.24 -8.41
CA PHE A 105 4.09 5.57 -7.00
C PHE A 105 3.65 7.03 -6.84
N HIS A 106 2.59 7.25 -6.05
CA HIS A 106 2.11 8.58 -5.69
C HIS A 106 2.08 8.76 -4.18
N LEU A 107 2.75 9.81 -3.71
CA LEU A 107 2.60 10.34 -2.35
C LEU A 107 1.77 11.62 -2.42
N TYR A 108 0.64 11.68 -1.72
CA TYR A 108 -0.26 12.82 -1.74
C TYR A 108 -0.09 13.72 -0.50
N PRO A 109 0.47 14.93 -0.64
CA PRO A 109 0.63 15.87 0.46
C PRO A 109 -0.71 16.24 1.11
N GLY A 110 -0.74 16.28 2.44
CA GLY A 110 -1.92 16.57 3.26
C GLY A 110 -3.01 15.50 3.28
N ALA A 111 -2.85 14.39 2.55
CA ALA A 111 -3.83 13.31 2.54
C ALA A 111 -3.66 12.38 3.75
N PHE A 112 -4.77 11.98 4.35
CA PHE A 112 -4.88 10.99 5.42
C PHE A 112 -5.51 9.69 4.88
N HIS A 113 -5.56 8.63 5.69
CA HIS A 113 -6.15 7.36 5.28
C HIS A 113 -7.60 7.50 4.78
N GLY A 114 -7.87 7.07 3.54
CA GLY A 114 -9.22 7.12 2.94
C GLY A 114 -9.74 8.53 2.61
N PHE A 115 -8.88 9.53 2.48
CA PHE A 115 -9.26 10.93 2.17
C PHE A 115 -10.16 11.06 0.92
N ASP A 116 -9.99 10.21 -0.09
CA ASP A 116 -10.79 10.21 -1.31
C ASP A 116 -12.24 9.78 -1.08
N VAL A 117 -12.48 8.91 -0.10
CA VAL A 117 -13.82 8.47 0.31
C VAL A 117 -14.45 9.47 1.27
N VAL A 118 -13.67 10.00 2.22
CA VAL A 118 -14.19 10.89 3.28
C VAL A 118 -14.47 12.30 2.76
N VAL A 119 -13.61 12.84 1.89
CA VAL A 119 -13.75 14.19 1.32
C VAL A 119 -13.67 14.19 -0.22
N PRO A 120 -14.58 13.47 -0.93
CA PRO A 120 -14.48 13.22 -2.37
C PRO A 120 -14.50 14.48 -3.24
N GLY A 121 -15.09 15.58 -2.74
CA GLY A 121 -15.21 16.84 -3.49
C GLY A 121 -13.93 17.67 -3.56
N THR A 122 -12.87 17.30 -2.83
CA THR A 122 -11.62 18.08 -2.81
C THR A 122 -10.83 17.90 -4.11
N ALA A 123 -10.01 18.89 -4.45
CA ALA A 123 -9.10 18.77 -5.59
C ALA A 123 -8.08 17.63 -5.41
N LEU A 124 -7.66 17.36 -4.17
CA LEU A 124 -6.73 16.28 -3.85
C LEU A 124 -7.36 14.91 -4.11
N SER A 125 -8.58 14.68 -3.62
CA SER A 125 -9.33 13.44 -3.83
C SER A 125 -9.59 13.18 -5.31
N ARG A 126 -10.03 14.20 -6.06
CA ARG A 126 -10.22 14.07 -7.51
C ARG A 126 -8.92 13.71 -8.24
N ARG A 127 -7.82 14.39 -7.92
CA ARG A 127 -6.50 14.10 -8.52
C ARG A 127 -6.07 12.65 -8.27
N ALA A 128 -6.28 12.13 -7.06
CA ALA A 128 -5.92 10.76 -6.74
C ALA A 128 -6.76 9.74 -7.50
N VAL A 129 -8.08 9.94 -7.56
CA VAL A 129 -8.98 9.07 -8.33
C VAL A 129 -8.67 9.12 -9.83
N GLU A 130 -8.43 10.31 -10.38
CA GLU A 130 -8.03 10.48 -11.79
C GLU A 130 -6.73 9.73 -12.12
N ALA A 131 -5.72 9.79 -11.25
CA ALA A 131 -4.48 9.04 -11.44
C ALA A 131 -4.69 7.52 -11.44
N ARG A 132 -5.51 7.00 -10.50
CA ARG A 132 -5.85 5.57 -10.42
C ARG A 132 -6.60 5.09 -11.66
N VAL A 133 -7.59 5.87 -12.11
CA VAL A 133 -8.37 5.55 -13.32
C VAL A 133 -7.46 5.55 -14.55
N ALA A 134 -6.62 6.57 -14.71
CA ALA A 134 -5.68 6.63 -15.83
C ALA A 134 -4.70 5.45 -15.83
N ALA A 135 -4.27 4.99 -14.65
CA ALA A 135 -3.40 3.81 -14.53
C ALA A 135 -4.13 2.52 -14.95
N LEU A 136 -5.40 2.35 -14.53
CA LEU A 136 -6.23 1.24 -14.98
C LEU A 136 -6.49 1.27 -16.48
N GLU A 137 -6.78 2.44 -17.05
CA GLU A 137 -6.99 2.59 -18.50
C GLU A 137 -5.75 2.17 -19.30
N ARG A 138 -4.55 2.62 -18.91
CA ARG A 138 -3.29 2.17 -19.52
C ARG A 138 -3.10 0.67 -19.41
N ALA A 139 -3.41 0.09 -18.25
CA ALA A 139 -3.23 -1.33 -18.00
C ALA A 139 -4.21 -2.23 -18.78
N LEU A 140 -5.45 -1.77 -19.00
CA LEU A 140 -6.51 -2.56 -19.61
C LEU A 140 -6.69 -2.30 -21.11
N HIS A 141 -6.23 -1.16 -21.62
CA HIS A 141 -6.52 -0.73 -22.98
C HIS A 141 -5.29 -0.38 -23.83
N GLY A 142 -4.10 -0.23 -23.24
CA GLY A 142 -2.88 0.15 -23.96
C GLY A 142 -2.89 1.62 -24.38
#